data_AF-A0A3D5ZD73-F1
#
_entry.id   AF-A0A3D5ZD73-F1
#
_cell.length_a   1.000
_cell.length_b   1.000
_cell.length_c   1.000
_cell.angle_alpha   90.00
_cell.angle_beta   90.00
_cell.angle_gamma   90.00
#
_symmetry.space_group_name_H-M   'P 1'
#
loop_
_entity.id
_entity.type
_entity.pdbx_description
1 polymer ?
#
loop_
_entity_poly.entity_id
_entity_poly.type
_entity_poly.pdbx_seq_one_letter_code
_entity_poly.pdbx_strand_id
1 'polypeptide(L)'
;YDYDCSIGSHAANGMVASITVSASVIGCTNADACNYDQTATEDDESCLFIGDACDDGNADTESDVIQDDCSCEGSIISSVDNFEALSVLIFPNPATSELNITLNKKSTLKVFDALGKLVLETGSVSNWLLDVSVWEKGLYTLQTEAGKTYKFIVE
;
A
#
# COMPACT_ATOMS: atom_id res chain seq x y z
N TYR A 1 23.67 46.85 -14.27
CA TYR A 1 24.68 47.58 -15.06
C TYR A 1 24.18 49.00 -15.21
N ASP A 2 24.94 50.00 -14.76
CA ASP A 2 24.58 51.40 -14.93
C ASP A 2 25.13 51.85 -16.29
N TYR A 3 24.25 52.20 -17.23
CA TYR A 3 24.63 52.65 -18.57
C TYR A 3 24.51 54.17 -18.62
N ASP A 4 25.65 54.86 -18.56
CA ASP A 4 25.70 56.32 -18.60
C ASP A 4 25.64 56.82 -20.05
N CYS A 5 24.45 57.27 -20.46
CA CYS A 5 24.21 57.88 -21.77
C CYS A 5 24.92 59.22 -21.97
N SER A 6 25.58 59.78 -20.95
CA SER A 6 26.28 61.08 -21.00
C SER A 6 27.63 61.02 -21.72
N ILE A 7 28.23 59.83 -21.87
CA ILE A 7 29.62 59.66 -22.31
C ILE A 7 29.76 59.48 -23.83
N GLY A 8 28.66 59.53 -24.60
CA GLY A 8 28.69 59.48 -26.07
C GLY A 8 27.57 60.26 -26.73
N SER A 9 27.79 60.75 -27.96
CA SER A 9 26.79 61.48 -28.78
C SER A 9 25.63 60.59 -29.26
N HIS A 10 25.34 59.49 -28.56
CA HIS A 10 24.40 58.49 -29.01
C HIS A 10 22.96 59.02 -29.05
N ALA A 11 22.57 59.74 -27.99
CA ALA A 11 21.30 60.45 -27.92
C ALA A 11 21.21 61.57 -28.98
N ALA A 12 22.31 62.28 -29.26
CA ALA A 12 22.36 63.35 -30.26
C ALA A 12 22.21 62.85 -31.72
N ASN A 13 22.61 61.60 -31.97
CA ASN A 13 22.46 60.92 -33.26
C ASN A 13 21.13 60.13 -33.37
N GLY A 14 20.20 60.31 -32.43
CA GLY A 14 18.86 59.70 -32.47
C GLY A 14 18.82 58.20 -32.13
N MET A 15 19.86 57.65 -31.51
CA MET A 15 19.85 56.25 -31.06
C MET A 15 18.98 56.10 -29.82
N VAL A 16 17.99 55.22 -29.90
CA VAL A 16 17.15 54.78 -28.79
C VAL A 16 17.69 53.47 -28.23
N ALA A 17 18.04 53.46 -26.94
CA ALA A 17 18.38 52.23 -26.23
C ALA A 17 17.08 51.52 -25.83
N SER A 18 17.00 50.22 -26.10
CA SER A 18 15.96 49.35 -25.57
C SER A 18 16.56 48.52 -24.46
N ILE A 19 16.04 48.66 -23.24
CA ILE A 19 16.34 47.77 -22.12
C ILE A 19 15.21 46.75 -22.08
N THR A 20 15.50 45.52 -22.46
CA THR A 20 14.56 44.41 -22.30
C THR A 20 14.88 43.73 -20.97
N VAL A 21 13.99 43.88 -19.99
CA VAL A 21 14.02 43.09 -18.77
C VAL A 21 13.25 41.81 -19.06
N SER A 22 13.98 40.72 -19.29
CA SER A 22 13.37 39.39 -19.31
C SER A 22 12.89 39.06 -17.90
N ALA A 23 11.68 38.53 -17.75
CA ALA A 23 11.26 37.97 -16.47
C ALA A 23 12.23 36.85 -16.07
N SER A 24 12.61 36.78 -14.79
CA SER A 24 13.34 35.61 -14.32
C SER A 24 12.41 34.40 -14.41
N VAL A 25 12.91 33.34 -15.03
CA VAL A 25 12.27 32.03 -14.99
C VAL A 25 12.78 31.36 -13.72
N ILE A 26 11.86 31.07 -12.82
CA ILE A 26 12.12 30.52 -11.49
C ILE A 26 12.01 28.99 -11.59
N GLY A 27 13.02 28.28 -11.12
CA GLY A 27 13.04 26.81 -11.09
C GLY A 27 14.43 26.27 -10.78
N CYS A 28 14.57 24.94 -10.73
CA CYS A 28 15.85 24.32 -10.43
C CYS A 28 16.89 24.56 -11.54
N THR A 29 18.00 25.22 -11.19
CA THR A 29 19.09 25.51 -12.15
C THR A 29 20.22 24.48 -12.16
N ASN A 30 20.17 23.47 -11.27
CA ASN A 30 21.21 22.45 -11.16
C ASN A 30 20.96 21.28 -12.13
N ALA A 31 21.88 21.04 -13.05
CA ALA A 31 21.78 19.97 -14.06
C ALA A 31 21.84 18.54 -13.48
N ASP A 32 22.31 18.38 -12.23
CA ASP A 32 22.34 17.09 -11.55
C ASP A 32 21.02 16.78 -10.80
N ALA A 33 20.06 17.70 -10.80
CA ALA A 33 18.75 17.52 -10.17
C ALA A 33 17.73 16.90 -11.14
N CYS A 34 16.81 16.10 -10.60
CA CYS A 34 15.76 15.41 -11.36
C CYS A 34 14.70 16.34 -11.96
N ASN A 35 14.49 17.53 -11.36
CA ASN A 35 13.58 18.56 -11.85
C ASN A 35 14.32 19.76 -12.48
N TYR A 36 15.53 19.54 -13.01
CA TYR A 36 16.30 20.57 -13.71
C TYR A 36 15.49 21.23 -14.83
N ASP A 37 15.40 22.56 -14.79
CA ASP A 37 14.80 23.38 -15.84
C ASP A 37 15.88 24.21 -16.54
N GLN A 38 16.21 23.84 -17.78
CA GLN A 38 17.18 24.59 -18.59
C GLN A 38 16.78 26.03 -18.92
N THR A 39 15.49 26.36 -18.75
CA THR A 39 14.96 27.71 -18.97
C THR A 39 15.01 28.56 -17.72
N ALA A 40 15.20 27.95 -16.54
CA ALA A 40 15.35 28.66 -15.28
C ALA A 40 16.61 29.53 -15.29
N THR A 41 16.41 30.80 -14.96
CA THR A 41 17.47 31.81 -14.85
C THR A 41 17.79 32.14 -13.40
N GLU A 42 16.95 31.70 -12.46
CA GLU A 42 17.05 31.95 -11.03
C GLU A 42 16.63 30.68 -10.27
N ASP A 43 17.47 30.24 -9.34
CA ASP A 43 17.24 29.06 -8.53
C ASP A 43 16.22 29.35 -7.43
N ASP A 44 15.25 28.46 -7.27
CA ASP A 44 14.13 28.62 -6.34
C ASP A 44 14.18 27.66 -5.15
N GLU A 45 15.31 26.98 -5.00
CA GLU A 45 15.55 25.93 -4.00
C GLU A 45 14.57 24.74 -4.12
N SER A 46 13.91 24.56 -5.28
CA SER A 46 13.03 23.41 -5.54
C SER A 46 13.77 22.17 -6.05
N CYS A 47 15.09 22.22 -6.25
CA CYS A 47 15.87 21.11 -6.81
C CYS A 47 15.68 19.79 -6.04
N LEU A 48 15.30 18.73 -6.75
CA LEU A 48 15.11 17.38 -6.24
C LEU A 48 16.29 16.49 -6.62
N PHE A 49 16.98 15.93 -5.64
CA PHE A 49 18.10 15.02 -5.81
C PHE A 49 17.75 13.60 -5.35
N ILE A 50 18.58 12.64 -5.73
CA ILE A 50 18.42 11.25 -5.32
C ILE A 50 18.40 11.15 -3.78
N GLY A 51 17.35 10.52 -3.25
CA GLY A 51 17.10 10.37 -1.82
C GLY A 51 16.30 11.51 -1.18
N ASP A 52 15.99 12.59 -1.91
CA ASP A 52 15.07 13.61 -1.41
C ASP A 52 13.64 13.05 -1.30
N ALA A 53 12.90 13.57 -0.32
CA ALA A 53 11.50 13.22 -0.14
C ALA A 53 10.66 13.76 -1.31
N CYS A 54 9.72 12.95 -1.77
CA CYS A 54 8.79 13.30 -2.83
C CYS A 54 7.39 12.74 -2.52
N ASP A 55 6.44 12.90 -3.45
CA ASP A 55 5.10 12.33 -3.38
C ASP A 55 4.72 11.87 -4.79
N ASP A 56 4.56 10.56 -4.98
CA ASP A 56 4.18 9.96 -6.27
C ASP A 56 2.65 9.88 -6.45
N GLY A 57 1.89 10.34 -5.45
CA GLY A 57 0.43 10.30 -5.40
C GLY A 57 -0.14 8.90 -5.13
N ASN A 58 0.69 7.91 -4.82
CA ASN A 58 0.27 6.55 -4.52
C ASN A 58 -0.05 6.41 -3.03
N ALA A 59 -1.33 6.24 -2.71
CA ALA A 59 -1.77 6.06 -1.33
C ALA A 59 -1.34 4.71 -0.71
N ASP A 60 -0.84 3.76 -1.51
CA ASP A 60 -0.40 2.45 -1.07
C ASP A 60 1.10 2.39 -0.70
N THR A 61 1.83 3.50 -0.85
CA THR A 61 3.26 3.61 -0.51
C THR A 61 3.49 4.63 0.62
N GLU A 62 4.51 4.39 1.43
CA GLU A 62 5.00 5.34 2.43
C GLU A 62 6.48 5.65 2.20
N SER A 63 6.88 6.83 2.69
CA SER A 63 8.27 7.30 2.62
C SER A 63 8.78 7.39 1.18
N ASP A 64 8.04 8.06 0.31
CA ASP A 64 8.42 8.24 -1.09
C ASP A 64 9.68 9.09 -1.20
N VAL A 65 10.64 8.58 -1.97
CA VAL A 65 11.92 9.25 -2.23
C VAL A 65 12.29 9.16 -3.70
N ILE A 66 13.10 10.11 -4.13
CA ILE A 66 13.64 10.14 -5.49
C ILE A 66 14.66 9.01 -5.66
N GLN A 67 14.40 8.11 -6.61
CA GLN A 67 15.25 6.96 -6.93
C GLN A 67 16.33 7.33 -7.95
N ASP A 68 17.33 6.45 -8.14
CA ASP A 68 18.46 6.64 -9.07
C ASP A 68 18.04 6.97 -10.53
N ASP A 69 16.81 6.63 -10.92
CA ASP A 69 16.23 6.92 -12.24
C ASP A 69 15.34 8.18 -12.28
N CYS A 70 15.40 9.01 -11.23
CA CYS A 70 14.57 10.19 -11.03
C CYS A 70 13.06 9.91 -10.90
N SER A 71 12.65 8.66 -10.72
CA SER A 71 11.29 8.34 -10.31
C SER A 71 11.09 8.69 -8.83
N CYS A 72 9.84 9.03 -8.47
CA CYS A 72 9.43 9.08 -7.08
C CYS A 72 8.78 7.74 -6.76
N GLU A 73 9.35 6.99 -5.83
CA GLU A 73 8.80 5.71 -5.39
C GLU A 73 8.91 5.59 -3.88
N GLY A 74 7.87 5.05 -3.24
CA GLY A 74 7.87 4.72 -1.83
C GLY A 74 7.90 3.23 -1.56
N SER A 75 8.05 2.91 -0.27
CA SER A 75 7.95 1.54 0.19
C SER A 75 6.49 1.18 0.34
N ILE A 76 6.07 0.06 -0.26
CA ILE A 76 4.69 -0.42 -0.13
C ILE A 76 4.29 -0.51 1.35
N ILE A 77 3.25 0.22 1.72
CA ILE A 77 2.58 0.04 3.00
C ILE A 77 1.90 -1.31 2.86
N SER A 78 2.57 -2.34 3.37
CA SER A 78 1.90 -3.60 3.65
C SER A 78 0.91 -3.33 4.79
N SER A 79 -0.20 -2.67 4.46
CA SER A 79 -1.42 -2.75 5.23
C SER A 79 -1.83 -4.21 5.15
N VAL A 80 -1.22 -4.98 6.06
CA VAL A 80 -1.51 -6.36 6.40
C VAL A 80 -2.90 -6.71 5.90
N ASP A 81 -2.94 -7.57 4.88
CA ASP A 81 -4.15 -8.10 4.27
C ASP A 81 -5.36 -7.94 5.19
N ASN A 82 -6.14 -6.86 5.01
CA ASN A 82 -7.50 -6.83 5.51
C ASN A 82 -8.38 -7.69 4.59
N PHE A 83 -7.86 -8.82 4.13
CA PHE A 83 -8.68 -9.97 3.92
C PHE A 83 -9.10 -10.37 5.32
N GLU A 84 -10.27 -9.90 5.79
CA GLU A 84 -10.82 -10.35 7.06
C GLU A 84 -10.77 -11.87 7.07
N ALA A 85 -9.73 -12.41 7.73
CA ALA A 85 -9.39 -13.80 7.60
C ALA A 85 -10.55 -14.54 8.25
N LEU A 86 -11.07 -15.56 7.56
CA LEU A 86 -12.12 -16.39 8.13
C LEU A 86 -11.59 -16.95 9.48
N SER A 87 -12.13 -16.44 10.58
CA SER A 87 -11.84 -16.84 11.94
C SER A 87 -12.92 -17.81 12.38
N VAL A 88 -12.52 -18.97 12.86
CA VAL A 88 -13.44 -20.00 13.35
C VAL A 88 -13.17 -20.22 14.83
N LEU A 89 -14.24 -20.14 15.63
CA LEU A 89 -14.23 -20.43 17.06
C LEU A 89 -14.98 -21.74 17.29
N ILE A 90 -14.35 -22.67 18.02
CA ILE A 90 -14.91 -23.99 18.31
C ILE A 90 -14.98 -24.16 19.83
N PHE A 91 -16.17 -24.36 20.39
CA PHE A 91 -16.34 -24.53 21.83
C PHE A 91 -17.56 -25.40 22.18
N PRO A 92 -17.52 -26.21 23.26
CA PRO A 92 -16.32 -26.56 24.02
C PRO A 92 -15.36 -27.42 23.18
N ASN A 93 -14.06 -27.32 23.45
CA ASN A 93 -13.04 -28.20 22.89
C ASN A 93 -12.05 -28.53 24.01
N PRO A 94 -11.96 -29.78 24.51
CA PRO A 94 -12.62 -30.99 24.00
C PRO A 94 -14.15 -31.05 24.18
N ALA A 95 -14.85 -31.83 23.34
CA ALA A 95 -16.30 -31.98 23.35
C ALA A 95 -16.73 -33.44 23.58
N THR A 96 -17.73 -33.66 24.44
CA THR A 96 -18.27 -35.01 24.75
C THR A 96 -19.65 -35.26 24.15
N SER A 97 -20.35 -34.22 23.67
CA SER A 97 -21.71 -34.36 23.14
C SER A 97 -22.00 -33.36 22.04
N GLU A 98 -21.90 -32.05 22.32
CA GLU A 98 -22.16 -31.01 21.33
C GLU A 98 -21.04 -29.97 21.35
N LEU A 99 -20.75 -29.38 20.19
CA LEU A 99 -19.83 -28.26 20.03
C LEU A 99 -20.40 -27.23 19.07
N ASN A 100 -20.18 -25.96 19.37
CA ASN A 100 -20.59 -24.84 18.56
C ASN A 100 -19.40 -24.29 17.77
N ILE A 101 -19.61 -24.12 16.46
CA ILE A 101 -18.64 -23.58 15.51
C ILE A 101 -19.16 -22.24 15.01
N THR A 102 -18.50 -21.15 15.39
CA THR A 102 -18.85 -19.79 14.98
C THR A 102 -17.80 -19.23 14.03
N LEU A 103 -18.26 -18.58 12.96
CA LEU A 103 -17.42 -17.96 11.94
C LEU A 103 -17.73 -16.47 11.86
N ASN A 104 -16.70 -15.64 11.65
CA ASN A 104 -16.88 -14.22 11.35
C ASN A 104 -17.46 -13.96 9.95
N LYS A 105 -17.35 -14.95 9.03
CA LYS A 105 -17.91 -14.91 7.68
C LYS A 105 -18.58 -16.24 7.34
N LYS A 106 -19.62 -16.19 6.52
CA LYS A 106 -20.28 -17.42 6.05
C LYS A 106 -19.31 -18.24 5.21
N SER A 107 -19.18 -19.53 5.52
CA SER A 107 -18.34 -20.44 4.76
C SER A 107 -18.91 -21.85 4.81
N THR A 108 -18.59 -22.64 3.80
CA THR A 108 -18.86 -24.08 3.77
C THR A 108 -17.84 -24.81 4.65
N LEU A 109 -18.31 -25.69 5.52
CA LEU A 109 -17.47 -26.46 6.44
C LEU A 109 -17.49 -27.94 6.09
N LYS A 110 -16.31 -28.56 6.16
CA LYS A 110 -16.11 -30.00 5.99
C LYS A 110 -15.41 -30.57 7.21
N VAL A 111 -15.89 -31.67 7.74
CA VAL A 111 -15.27 -32.36 8.88
C VAL A 111 -14.67 -33.67 8.42
N PHE A 112 -13.41 -33.90 8.78
CA PHE A 112 -12.66 -35.10 8.48
C PHE A 112 -12.25 -35.82 9.77
N ASP A 113 -12.23 -37.15 9.73
CA ASP A 113 -11.69 -37.98 10.81
C ASP A 113 -10.15 -37.94 10.84
N ALA A 114 -9.56 -38.66 11.79
CA ALA A 114 -8.10 -38.75 11.95
C ALA A 114 -7.37 -39.38 10.75
N LEU A 115 -8.09 -40.12 9.88
CA LEU A 115 -7.57 -40.73 8.66
C LEU A 115 -7.79 -39.86 7.42
N GLY A 116 -8.41 -38.68 7.58
CA GLY A 116 -8.71 -37.75 6.48
C GLY A 116 -9.96 -38.12 5.68
N LYS A 117 -10.82 -39.02 6.18
CA LYS A 117 -12.10 -39.35 5.53
C LYS A 117 -13.14 -38.30 5.89
N LEU A 118 -13.88 -37.82 4.89
CA LEU A 118 -14.98 -36.87 5.08
C LEU A 118 -16.11 -37.51 5.90
N VAL A 119 -16.45 -36.89 7.02
CA VAL A 119 -17.53 -37.30 7.94
C VAL A 119 -18.80 -36.51 7.63
N LEU A 120 -18.69 -35.18 7.52
CA LEU A 120 -19.81 -34.27 7.27
C LEU A 120 -19.38 -33.06 6.43
N GLU A 121 -20.35 -32.49 5.73
CA GLU A 121 -20.23 -31.22 5.00
C GLU A 121 -21.49 -30.38 5.24
N THR A 122 -21.32 -29.08 5.45
CA THR A 122 -22.41 -28.11 5.60
C THR A 122 -22.64 -27.33 4.30
N GLY A 123 -23.71 -26.55 4.23
CA GLY A 123 -23.76 -25.39 3.32
C GLY A 123 -22.97 -24.20 3.88
N SER A 124 -23.14 -23.02 3.29
CA SER A 124 -22.54 -21.79 3.82
C SER A 124 -23.21 -21.36 5.13
N VAL A 125 -22.49 -21.50 6.24
CA VAL A 125 -22.99 -21.21 7.60
C VAL A 125 -22.10 -20.18 8.29
N SER A 126 -22.67 -19.41 9.22
CA SER A 126 -21.93 -18.50 10.13
C SER A 126 -21.91 -19.00 11.58
N ASN A 127 -22.86 -19.86 11.94
CA ASN A 127 -22.86 -20.59 13.20
C ASN A 127 -23.40 -21.99 12.97
N TRP A 128 -22.77 -22.99 13.56
CA TRP A 128 -23.16 -24.39 13.42
C TRP A 128 -23.01 -25.13 14.74
N LEU A 129 -24.12 -25.68 15.25
CA LEU A 129 -24.12 -26.59 16.39
C LEU A 129 -23.95 -28.02 15.85
N LEU A 130 -22.85 -28.66 16.21
CA LEU A 130 -22.48 -30.00 15.80
C LEU A 130 -22.64 -30.98 16.98
N ASP A 131 -23.46 -32.01 16.78
CA ASP A 131 -23.59 -33.14 17.69
C ASP A 131 -22.54 -34.21 17.35
N VAL A 132 -21.67 -34.48 18.32
CA VAL A 132 -20.57 -35.47 18.30
C VAL A 132 -20.80 -36.60 19.31
N SER A 133 -21.96 -36.68 19.96
CA SER A 133 -22.25 -37.65 21.03
C SER A 133 -22.09 -39.12 20.60
N VAL A 134 -22.25 -39.40 19.30
CA VAL A 134 -22.12 -40.74 18.70
C VAL A 134 -20.80 -40.97 17.97
N TRP A 135 -19.88 -40.00 18.03
CA TRP A 135 -18.62 -40.06 17.30
C TRP A 135 -17.57 -40.83 18.08
N GLU A 136 -16.59 -41.41 17.36
CA GLU A 136 -15.47 -42.06 18.00
C GLU A 136 -14.57 -41.02 18.67
N LYS A 137 -14.03 -41.36 19.84
CA LYS A 137 -13.12 -40.48 20.56
C LYS A 137 -11.85 -40.29 19.75
N GLY A 138 -11.44 -39.04 19.53
CA GLY A 138 -10.29 -38.76 18.68
C GLY A 138 -10.20 -37.31 18.21
N LEU A 139 -9.21 -37.10 17.34
CA LEU A 139 -8.93 -35.80 16.73
C LEU A 139 -9.65 -35.68 15.39
N TYR A 140 -10.41 -34.61 15.22
CA TYR A 140 -11.10 -34.28 13.99
C TYR A 140 -10.58 -32.98 13.40
N THR A 141 -10.62 -32.89 12.08
CA THR A 141 -10.20 -31.70 11.32
C THR A 141 -11.39 -31.07 10.63
N LEU A 142 -11.64 -29.81 10.94
CA LEU A 142 -12.60 -28.95 10.25
C LEU A 142 -11.87 -28.16 9.16
N GLN A 143 -12.31 -28.25 7.91
CA GLN A 143 -11.80 -27.48 6.78
C GLN A 143 -12.87 -26.51 6.30
N THR A 144 -12.46 -25.28 6.00
CA THR A 144 -13.33 -24.25 5.41
C THR A 144 -13.26 -24.28 3.88
N GLU A 145 -14.20 -23.62 3.21
CA GLU A 145 -14.22 -23.50 1.74
C GLU A 145 -12.91 -22.92 1.16
N ALA A 146 -12.28 -22.01 1.90
CA ALA A 146 -10.99 -21.42 1.55
C ALA A 146 -9.78 -22.34 1.81
N GLY A 147 -10.02 -23.59 2.24
CA GLY A 147 -8.97 -24.59 2.49
C GLY A 147 -8.31 -24.50 3.87
N LYS A 148 -8.65 -23.51 4.70
CA LYS A 148 -8.10 -23.36 6.06
C LYS A 148 -8.62 -24.47 6.97
N THR A 149 -7.73 -25.05 7.77
CA THR A 149 -8.07 -26.17 8.66
C THR A 149 -7.99 -25.79 10.13
N TYR A 150 -8.88 -26.36 10.93
CA TYR A 150 -8.99 -26.22 12.36
C TYR A 150 -9.14 -27.61 12.97
N LYS A 151 -8.70 -27.81 14.20
CA LYS A 151 -8.74 -29.11 14.86
C LYS A 151 -9.57 -29.03 16.13
N PHE A 152 -10.35 -30.07 16.39
CA PHE A 152 -11.09 -30.23 17.63
C PHE A 152 -11.05 -31.68 18.08
N ILE A 153 -11.24 -31.90 19.38
CA ILE A 153 -11.11 -33.20 20.03
C ILE A 153 -12.48 -33.64 20.51
N VAL A 154 -12.83 -34.89 20.21
CA VAL A 154 -14.01 -35.57 20.76
C VAL A 154 -13.55 -36.53 21.85
N GLU A 155 -14.15 -36.42 23.05
CA GLU A 155 -13.81 -37.18 24.26
C GLU A 155 -14.85 -38.20 24.70
#